data_AF-A0AAN7Q5F6-F1
#
_entry.id   AF-A0AAN7Q5F6-F1
#
_cell.length_a   1.000
_cell.length_b   1.000
_cell.length_c   1.000
_cell.angle_alpha   90.00
_cell.angle_beta   90.00
_cell.angle_gamma   90.00
#
_symmetry.space_group_name_H-M   'P 1'
#
loop_
_entity.id
_entity.type
_entity.pdbx_description
1 polymer ?
#
loop_
_entity_poly.entity_id
_entity_poly.type
_entity_poly.pdbx_seq_one_letter_code
_entity_poly.pdbx_strand_id
1 'polypeptide(L)'
;MLSLLFSTFPVKRPLPVFNIFSLYHFAPCGYAGSSRFSSFAAVSLPAWRSKLRSSMSVSRVASSSLSTLDSEIGLAKKLWNKCRRESTFAMYTPFTVCLASGNLKVDSFRHYISQDVYFLKAFAQAYELAEEYADDDDEKFSIAELRRGILKELKMHYSFVQEWGTDSTAEITPNPATVRYTDFLLATTSGKVEGQKAPGKLATPFEKTKVAAYTLGAMTPCMRLYAFLGKEFQKCVHPNEESHPYLKWIETYSSENFQASALQTEELLDKLSVSLTGEELDIIERLYHQAMKLEIEFFNAQPLVQPVNVPLIKDPNFTKDQLMLFSDFDLTCTVLDSSAILAEIAIVTAPKSDQPQSETPMGRMSSADLRKTWEILSNQYVEEHEQCMERIMASGKAEKFKYELLEKALEQLAEFEKRANDRVIESEVLKGLNIEDIKRAGERLILQDGCTTFFQKLIQSDSIDLKVHILSYCWCGNLIRSAFSSAGLDMLSIHANELVFSDSVSTGEILKIMESPINKVQAFHSILKECEDKRNVRVYVGDSVGDLLCLLEADIGIVIGNSSSLRKISSHFGVSFVPLFSGLVMKQKECREGSPSTWNSRTGILYTVSSWAEIHAFILGW
;
A
#
# COMPACT_ATOMS: atom_id res chain seq x y z
N MET A 1 19.96 -5.55 8.06
CA MET A 1 18.86 -4.71 8.60
C MET A 1 19.21 -3.21 8.57
N LEU A 2 20.18 -2.75 9.35
CA LEU A 2 20.58 -1.33 9.51
C LEU A 2 21.09 -0.58 8.25
N SER A 3 21.25 -1.21 7.08
CA SER A 3 21.78 -0.59 5.85
C SER A 3 20.81 0.37 5.14
N LEU A 4 19.50 0.18 5.28
CA LEU A 4 18.51 0.95 4.51
C LEU A 4 18.27 2.38 5.05
N LEU A 5 18.59 2.62 6.32
CA LEU A 5 18.40 3.91 6.99
C LEU A 5 19.38 5.01 6.54
N PHE A 6 20.58 4.65 6.09
CA PHE A 6 21.66 5.62 5.87
C PHE A 6 21.89 6.01 4.41
N SER A 7 21.37 5.25 3.45
CA SER A 7 21.53 5.57 2.02
C SER A 7 20.64 6.73 1.54
N THR A 8 19.77 7.30 2.39
CA THR A 8 18.81 8.34 2.00
C THR A 8 18.95 9.69 2.73
N PHE A 9 19.68 9.77 3.86
CA PHE A 9 19.85 11.05 4.58
C PHE A 9 21.23 11.20 5.24
N PRO A 10 22.09 12.15 4.78
CA PRO A 10 23.29 12.53 5.53
C PRO A 10 22.90 13.33 6.79
N VAL A 11 23.15 12.75 7.96
CA VAL A 11 22.78 13.32 9.27
C VAL A 11 23.58 14.60 9.56
N LYS A 12 22.97 15.77 9.31
CA LYS A 12 23.46 17.08 9.82
C LYS A 12 22.39 18.02 10.39
N ARG A 13 21.14 17.55 10.57
CA ARG A 13 20.08 18.28 11.30
C ARG A 13 19.17 17.29 12.03
N PRO A 14 18.68 17.61 13.24
CA PRO A 14 17.63 16.83 13.88
C PRO A 14 16.32 16.97 13.10
N LEU A 15 15.66 15.84 12.84
CA LEU A 15 14.32 15.81 12.22
C LEU A 15 13.28 16.35 13.23
N PRO A 16 12.28 17.13 12.77
CA PRO A 16 11.22 17.62 13.65
C PRO A 16 10.21 16.51 13.94
N VAL A 17 10.42 15.78 15.04
CA VAL A 17 9.45 14.82 15.57
C VAL A 17 8.21 15.58 16.06
N PHE A 18 7.13 15.55 15.29
CA PHE A 18 5.83 16.06 15.71
C PHE A 18 5.20 15.13 16.77
N ASN A 19 5.57 15.37 18.02
CA ASN A 19 4.66 15.37 19.17
C ASN A 19 3.90 14.07 19.53
N ILE A 20 4.62 12.97 19.79
CA ILE A 20 4.05 11.71 20.35
C ILE A 20 3.77 11.79 21.87
N PHE A 21 4.18 12.87 22.56
CA PHE A 21 4.15 12.95 24.04
C PHE A 21 3.26 14.05 24.66
N SER A 22 2.48 14.82 23.87
CA SER A 22 1.58 15.87 24.42
C SER A 22 0.21 15.35 24.91
N LEU A 23 0.18 14.18 25.57
CA LEU A 23 -1.01 13.64 26.25
C LEU A 23 -0.65 13.01 27.61
N TYR A 24 -0.08 13.82 28.49
CA TYR A 24 0.09 13.51 29.91
C TYR A 24 -0.18 14.75 30.78
N HIS A 25 -1.46 15.02 31.12
CA HIS A 25 -1.88 15.33 32.50
C HIS A 25 -3.38 15.69 32.66
N PHE A 26 -3.89 15.31 33.85
CA PHE A 26 -5.14 15.73 34.52
C PHE A 26 -6.50 15.56 33.83
N ALA A 27 -7.20 14.50 34.25
CA ALA A 27 -8.66 14.52 34.39
C ALA A 27 -9.07 15.32 35.65
N PRO A 28 -10.22 16.01 35.64
CA PRO A 28 -10.95 16.40 36.84
C PRO A 28 -12.27 15.62 36.99
N CYS A 29 -12.58 15.20 38.23
CA CYS A 29 -13.91 14.75 38.61
C CYS A 29 -14.95 15.87 38.48
N GLY A 30 -16.22 15.48 38.33
CA GLY A 30 -17.33 16.42 38.11
C GLY A 30 -18.02 16.96 39.37
N TYR A 31 -19.04 17.78 39.07
CA TYR A 31 -20.14 18.29 39.92
C TYR A 31 -19.98 19.56 40.79
N ALA A 32 -20.96 20.45 40.52
CA ALA A 32 -21.62 21.44 41.38
C ALA A 32 -21.04 22.87 41.50
N GLY A 33 -21.93 23.87 41.43
CA GLY A 33 -21.66 25.21 42.01
C GLY A 33 -21.96 26.42 41.12
N SER A 34 -23.19 26.93 41.21
CA SER A 34 -23.72 28.22 40.74
C SER A 34 -22.85 29.51 40.77
N SER A 35 -23.19 30.41 39.82
CA SER A 35 -23.40 31.88 39.96
C SER A 35 -22.24 32.91 40.03
N ARG A 36 -22.18 33.72 38.94
CA ARG A 36 -22.23 35.21 38.87
C ARG A 36 -21.16 36.14 39.53
N PHE A 37 -20.74 37.11 38.68
CA PHE A 37 -20.41 38.54 38.93
C PHE A 37 -18.96 39.03 39.25
N SER A 38 -18.47 39.86 38.31
CA SER A 38 -17.69 41.12 38.43
C SER A 38 -16.29 41.21 39.12
N SER A 39 -15.30 41.60 38.30
CA SER A 39 -14.38 42.76 38.46
C SER A 39 -13.75 43.08 39.83
N PHE A 40 -12.42 43.14 39.90
CA PHE A 40 -11.66 44.36 40.29
C PHE A 40 -10.17 44.30 39.88
N ALA A 41 -9.41 45.36 40.16
CA ALA A 41 -8.25 45.83 39.38
C ALA A 41 -6.84 45.47 39.93
N ALA A 42 -5.83 45.84 39.13
CA ALA A 42 -4.40 45.49 39.27
C ALA A 42 -3.58 46.34 40.26
N VAL A 43 -2.52 45.72 40.81
CA VAL A 43 -1.24 46.26 41.36
C VAL A 43 -0.21 45.11 41.35
N SER A 44 1.10 45.19 41.06
CA SER A 44 1.94 46.06 40.20
C SER A 44 3.30 45.36 39.92
N LEU A 45 4.11 45.86 38.98
CA LEU A 45 5.52 45.47 38.73
C LEU A 45 6.49 46.49 39.39
N PRO A 46 7.76 46.15 39.69
CA PRO A 46 8.86 46.13 38.70
C PRO A 46 9.75 44.85 38.79
N ALA A 47 9.98 44.10 37.71
CA ALA A 47 10.90 44.36 36.59
C ALA A 47 12.38 43.98 36.88
N TRP A 48 13.00 43.22 35.97
CA TRP A 48 14.41 43.31 35.53
C TRP A 48 14.51 42.53 34.19
N ARG A 49 14.25 43.21 33.06
CA ARG A 49 14.37 42.67 31.70
C ARG A 49 15.38 43.52 30.92
N SER A 50 16.63 43.06 30.76
CA SER A 50 17.55 43.57 29.72
C SER A 50 18.88 42.80 29.62
N LYS A 51 18.88 41.66 28.91
CA LYS A 51 19.97 41.20 27.99
C LYS A 51 19.74 39.75 27.56
N LEU A 52 19.14 39.60 26.38
CA LEU A 52 19.29 38.50 25.41
C LEU A 52 18.22 38.72 24.32
N ARG A 53 18.45 39.74 23.49
CA ARG A 53 17.58 40.08 22.35
C ARG A 53 18.42 40.42 21.12
N SER A 54 19.23 39.45 20.70
CA SER A 54 19.84 39.39 19.38
C SER A 54 20.05 37.92 19.00
N SER A 55 19.88 37.58 17.72
CA SER A 55 20.05 36.24 17.15
C SER A 55 19.16 35.12 17.72
N MET A 56 17.91 35.04 17.25
CA MET A 56 17.40 33.89 16.47
C MET A 56 15.94 34.15 16.08
N SER A 57 15.73 34.49 14.81
CA SER A 57 14.40 34.56 14.20
C SER A 57 13.93 33.14 13.86
N VAL A 58 13.08 32.55 14.70
CA VAL A 58 12.39 31.30 14.37
C VAL A 58 11.24 31.60 13.43
N SER A 59 11.46 31.33 12.14
CA SER A 59 10.49 31.53 11.07
C SER A 59 9.26 30.65 11.26
N ARG A 60 8.07 31.27 11.22
CA ARG A 60 6.75 30.65 11.42
C ARG A 60 6.26 29.89 10.18
N VAL A 61 7.10 29.02 9.62
CA VAL A 61 6.99 28.49 8.24
C VAL A 61 6.57 27.02 8.16
N ALA A 62 6.74 26.24 9.24
CA ALA A 62 6.52 24.78 9.21
C ALA A 62 5.04 24.34 9.18
N SER A 63 4.08 25.23 9.49
CA SER A 63 2.63 24.91 9.41
C SER A 63 1.98 25.35 8.11
N SER A 64 2.62 26.24 7.32
CA SER A 64 2.10 26.68 6.03
C SER A 64 2.57 25.78 4.88
N SER A 65 3.73 25.14 5.00
CA SER A 65 4.34 24.35 3.91
C SER A 65 3.57 23.08 3.54
N LEU A 66 2.88 22.44 4.49
CA LEU A 66 2.01 21.29 4.18
C LEU A 66 0.73 21.75 3.47
N SER A 67 0.09 22.82 3.96
CA SER A 67 -1.11 23.38 3.33
C SER A 67 -0.86 23.97 1.93
N THR A 68 0.35 24.46 1.63
CA THR A 68 0.69 24.95 0.29
C THR A 68 0.89 23.81 -0.71
N LEU A 69 1.51 22.70 -0.30
CA LEU A 69 1.64 21.52 -1.18
C LEU A 69 0.26 20.89 -1.49
N ASP A 70 -0.64 20.86 -0.51
CA ASP A 70 -2.03 20.45 -0.77
C ASP A 70 -2.78 21.45 -1.66
N SER A 71 -2.40 22.74 -1.69
CA SER A 71 -3.05 23.73 -2.57
C SER A 71 -2.64 23.63 -4.05
N GLU A 72 -1.53 22.97 -4.36
CA GLU A 72 -1.04 22.81 -5.75
C GLU A 72 -1.61 21.57 -6.47
N ILE A 73 -2.26 20.65 -5.75
CA ILE A 73 -2.83 19.42 -6.31
C ILE A 73 -4.35 19.58 -6.48
N GLY A 74 -4.83 19.45 -7.72
CA GLY A 74 -6.25 19.47 -8.08
C GLY A 74 -7.09 18.40 -7.36
N LEU A 75 -8.40 18.64 -7.23
CA LEU A 75 -9.34 17.75 -6.54
C LEU A 75 -9.35 16.36 -7.19
N ALA A 76 -9.52 16.27 -8.50
CA ALA A 76 -9.55 15.01 -9.24
C ALA A 76 -8.29 14.17 -8.98
N LYS A 77 -7.12 14.83 -8.92
CA LYS A 77 -5.84 14.18 -8.62
C LYS A 77 -5.76 13.69 -7.17
N LYS A 78 -6.30 14.43 -6.20
CA LYS A 78 -6.42 13.98 -4.80
C LYS A 78 -7.34 12.78 -4.67
N LEU A 79 -8.49 12.80 -5.33
CA LEU A 79 -9.47 11.71 -5.33
C LEU A 79 -8.90 10.43 -5.95
N TRP A 80 -8.21 10.55 -7.10
CA TRP A 80 -7.47 9.44 -7.71
C TRP A 80 -6.39 8.87 -6.78
N ASN A 81 -5.66 9.74 -6.07
CA ASN A 81 -4.64 9.31 -5.11
C ASN A 81 -5.27 8.58 -3.90
N LYS A 82 -6.44 9.03 -3.40
CA LYS A 82 -7.20 8.34 -2.35
C LYS A 82 -7.72 6.97 -2.81
N CYS A 83 -8.16 6.86 -4.07
CA CYS A 83 -8.68 5.61 -4.67
C CYS A 83 -7.59 4.74 -5.32
N ARG A 84 -6.31 4.89 -4.93
CA ARG A 84 -5.21 4.06 -5.45
C ARG A 84 -5.38 2.58 -5.13
N ARG A 85 -5.93 2.29 -3.95
CA ARG A 85 -6.26 0.93 -3.53
C ARG A 85 -7.26 0.31 -4.51
N GLU A 86 -8.38 0.98 -4.75
CA GLU A 86 -9.45 0.56 -5.67
C GLU A 86 -8.93 0.35 -7.11
N SER A 87 -8.12 1.28 -7.65
CA SER A 87 -7.53 1.10 -8.99
C SER A 87 -6.60 -0.12 -9.08
N THR A 88 -5.94 -0.49 -7.98
CA THR A 88 -5.17 -1.74 -7.89
C THR A 88 -6.10 -2.96 -7.90
N PHE A 89 -7.17 -2.96 -7.12
CA PHE A 89 -8.14 -4.08 -7.12
C PHE A 89 -8.81 -4.27 -8.48
N ALA A 90 -9.16 -3.19 -9.18
CA ALA A 90 -9.68 -3.24 -10.54
C ALA A 90 -8.67 -3.89 -11.51
N MET A 91 -7.37 -3.57 -11.38
CA MET A 91 -6.32 -4.14 -12.23
C MET A 91 -6.19 -5.66 -12.04
N TYR A 92 -6.27 -6.16 -10.80
CA TYR A 92 -6.13 -7.57 -10.43
C TYR A 92 -7.43 -8.39 -10.48
N THR A 93 -8.55 -7.88 -11.01
CA THR A 93 -9.76 -8.72 -11.13
C THR A 93 -9.53 -9.92 -12.07
N PRO A 94 -10.25 -11.03 -11.86
CA PRO A 94 -10.22 -12.19 -12.76
C PRO A 94 -10.42 -11.83 -14.25
N PHE A 95 -11.35 -10.90 -14.55
CA PHE A 95 -11.65 -10.48 -15.92
C PHE A 95 -10.49 -9.68 -16.54
N THR A 96 -9.97 -8.68 -15.83
CA THR A 96 -8.90 -7.80 -16.33
C THR A 96 -7.59 -8.54 -16.53
N VAL A 97 -7.23 -9.47 -15.64
CA VAL A 97 -6.04 -10.32 -15.80
C VAL A 97 -6.18 -11.26 -17.00
N CYS A 98 -7.35 -11.86 -17.23
CA CYS A 98 -7.61 -12.65 -18.43
C CYS A 98 -7.52 -11.80 -19.72
N LEU A 99 -8.07 -10.58 -19.71
CA LEU A 99 -8.04 -9.65 -20.85
C LEU A 99 -6.62 -9.20 -21.18
N ALA A 100 -5.84 -8.82 -20.17
CA ALA A 100 -4.44 -8.40 -20.31
C ALA A 100 -3.50 -9.53 -20.75
N SER A 101 -3.85 -10.80 -20.48
CA SER A 101 -3.09 -11.98 -20.91
C SER A 101 -3.42 -12.47 -22.32
N GLY A 102 -4.49 -11.94 -22.93
CA GLY A 102 -5.01 -12.41 -24.21
C GLY A 102 -5.81 -13.72 -24.15
N ASN A 103 -5.95 -14.35 -22.97
CA ASN A 103 -6.60 -15.66 -22.83
C ASN A 103 -8.09 -15.63 -22.44
N LEU A 104 -8.65 -14.44 -22.18
CA LEU A 104 -10.09 -14.24 -21.99
C LEU A 104 -10.87 -14.88 -23.16
N LYS A 105 -11.93 -15.63 -22.86
CA LYS A 105 -12.79 -16.25 -23.88
C LYS A 105 -13.64 -15.17 -24.57
N VAL A 106 -13.79 -15.28 -25.88
CA VAL A 106 -14.47 -14.24 -26.69
C VAL A 106 -15.89 -13.93 -26.23
N ASP A 107 -16.63 -14.94 -25.74
CA ASP A 107 -18.01 -14.73 -25.29
C ASP A 107 -18.10 -13.97 -23.95
N SER A 108 -17.09 -14.10 -23.08
CA SER A 108 -16.94 -13.24 -21.90
C SER A 108 -16.68 -11.78 -22.30
N PHE A 109 -15.84 -11.55 -23.31
CA PHE A 109 -15.58 -10.21 -23.83
C PHE A 109 -16.82 -9.61 -24.53
N ARG A 110 -17.56 -10.42 -25.30
CA ARG A 110 -18.84 -10.03 -25.91
C ARG A 110 -19.88 -9.67 -24.85
N HIS A 111 -19.98 -10.45 -23.77
CA HIS A 111 -20.87 -10.13 -22.65
C HIS A 111 -20.49 -8.77 -22.04
N TYR A 112 -19.22 -8.57 -21.71
CA TYR A 112 -18.71 -7.29 -21.22
C TYR A 112 -19.09 -6.10 -22.11
N ILE A 113 -18.80 -6.16 -23.43
CA ILE A 113 -19.18 -5.11 -24.39
C ILE A 113 -20.70 -4.91 -24.47
N SER A 114 -21.49 -5.98 -24.35
CA SER A 114 -22.95 -5.89 -24.36
C SER A 114 -23.53 -5.22 -23.11
N GLN A 115 -22.86 -5.36 -21.96
CA GLN A 115 -23.19 -4.64 -20.73
C GLN A 115 -22.74 -3.18 -20.81
N ASP A 116 -21.59 -2.92 -21.42
CA ASP A 116 -21.03 -1.57 -21.60
C ASP A 116 -21.92 -0.64 -22.45
N VAL A 117 -22.73 -1.20 -23.37
CA VAL A 117 -23.79 -0.45 -24.08
C VAL A 117 -24.79 0.23 -23.11
N TYR A 118 -25.03 -0.33 -21.92
CA TYR A 118 -25.87 0.31 -20.89
C TYR A 118 -25.14 1.44 -20.18
N PHE A 119 -23.83 1.28 -19.92
CA PHE A 119 -22.97 2.33 -19.37
C PHE A 119 -22.88 3.52 -20.30
N LEU A 120 -22.51 3.32 -21.56
CA LEU A 120 -22.34 4.40 -22.53
C LEU A 120 -23.66 5.17 -22.79
N LYS A 121 -24.84 4.52 -22.65
CA LYS A 121 -26.14 5.22 -22.63
C LYS A 121 -26.30 6.11 -21.41
N ALA A 122 -26.06 5.58 -20.21
CA ALA A 122 -26.18 6.33 -18.96
C ALA A 122 -25.17 7.49 -18.90
N PHE A 123 -23.95 7.28 -19.38
CA PHE A 123 -22.91 8.31 -19.51
C PHE A 123 -23.29 9.39 -20.52
N ALA A 124 -23.88 9.04 -21.67
CA ALA A 124 -24.36 10.03 -22.64
C ALA A 124 -25.48 10.91 -22.06
N GLN A 125 -26.42 10.33 -21.31
CA GLN A 125 -27.47 11.06 -20.58
C GLN A 125 -26.91 11.91 -19.43
N ALA A 126 -25.93 11.38 -18.69
CA ALA A 126 -25.28 12.08 -17.60
C ALA A 126 -24.52 13.32 -18.10
N TYR A 127 -23.76 13.21 -19.19
CA TYR A 127 -23.14 14.37 -19.84
C TYR A 127 -24.17 15.34 -20.42
N GLU A 128 -25.28 14.87 -21.01
CA GLU A 128 -26.33 15.76 -21.55
C GLU A 128 -26.97 16.63 -20.46
N LEU A 129 -27.23 16.05 -19.29
CA LEU A 129 -27.80 16.81 -18.18
C LEU A 129 -26.76 17.66 -17.44
N ALA A 130 -25.49 17.23 -17.39
CA ALA A 130 -24.38 18.07 -16.91
C ALA A 130 -24.16 19.28 -17.84
N GLU A 131 -24.32 19.11 -19.17
CA GLU A 131 -24.28 20.19 -20.17
C GLU A 131 -25.42 21.19 -19.96
N GLU A 132 -26.64 20.74 -19.62
CA GLU A 132 -27.75 21.63 -19.25
C GLU A 132 -27.51 22.39 -17.93
N TYR A 133 -26.69 21.83 -17.04
CA TYR A 133 -26.52 22.30 -15.66
C TYR A 133 -25.23 23.08 -15.41
N ALA A 134 -24.25 23.05 -16.31
CA ALA A 134 -23.11 23.98 -16.31
C ALA A 134 -23.60 25.41 -16.59
N ASP A 135 -22.98 26.41 -15.95
CA ASP A 135 -23.36 27.82 -16.12
C ASP A 135 -22.51 28.51 -17.19
N ASP A 136 -21.21 28.21 -17.22
CA ASP A 136 -20.24 28.76 -18.16
C ASP A 136 -20.25 28.05 -19.53
N ASP A 137 -19.99 28.78 -20.62
CA ASP A 137 -20.07 28.25 -21.98
C ASP A 137 -18.84 27.42 -22.39
N ASP A 138 -17.64 27.67 -21.83
CA ASP A 138 -16.46 26.83 -22.05
C ASP A 138 -16.59 25.50 -21.30
N GLU A 139 -17.24 25.50 -20.12
CA GLU A 139 -17.63 24.28 -19.41
C GLU A 139 -18.62 23.45 -20.24
N LYS A 140 -19.72 24.04 -20.73
CA LYS A 140 -20.70 23.36 -21.61
C LYS A 140 -20.03 22.79 -22.86
N PHE A 141 -19.18 23.56 -23.52
CA PHE A 141 -18.45 23.09 -24.70
C PHE A 141 -17.56 21.88 -24.38
N SER A 142 -16.87 21.91 -23.24
CA SER A 142 -16.04 20.79 -22.77
C SER A 142 -16.87 19.53 -22.50
N ILE A 143 -18.05 19.66 -21.86
CA ILE A 143 -18.97 18.54 -21.61
C ILE A 143 -19.52 17.97 -22.93
N ALA A 144 -19.93 18.84 -23.86
CA ALA A 144 -20.45 18.43 -25.17
C ALA A 144 -19.42 17.64 -25.99
N GLU A 145 -18.13 18.00 -25.90
CA GLU A 145 -17.04 17.27 -26.56
C GLU A 145 -16.83 15.87 -25.96
N LEU A 146 -16.90 15.73 -24.63
CA LEU A 146 -16.86 14.42 -23.94
C LEU A 146 -18.07 13.56 -24.31
N ARG A 147 -19.29 14.15 -24.31
CA ARG A 147 -20.53 13.49 -24.75
C ARG A 147 -20.43 12.97 -26.18
N ARG A 148 -19.88 13.77 -27.09
CA ARG A 148 -19.63 13.40 -28.49
C ARG A 148 -18.60 12.27 -28.62
N GLY A 149 -17.67 12.12 -27.68
CA GLY A 149 -16.79 10.95 -27.54
C GLY A 149 -17.58 9.68 -27.25
N ILE A 150 -18.33 9.66 -26.14
CA ILE A 150 -19.17 8.53 -25.72
C ILE A 150 -20.18 8.12 -26.81
N LEU A 151 -20.82 9.08 -27.49
CA LEU A 151 -21.77 8.77 -28.58
C LEU A 151 -21.12 8.08 -29.79
N LYS A 152 -19.82 8.36 -30.07
CA LYS A 152 -19.07 7.62 -31.11
C LYS A 152 -18.75 6.20 -30.64
N GLU A 153 -18.32 6.02 -29.40
CA GLU A 153 -18.00 4.72 -28.81
C GLU A 153 -19.23 3.81 -28.73
N LEU A 154 -20.36 4.34 -28.24
CA LEU A 154 -21.66 3.68 -28.21
C LEU A 154 -22.08 3.20 -29.61
N LYS A 155 -21.89 4.04 -30.64
CA LYS A 155 -22.18 3.68 -32.03
C LYS A 155 -21.29 2.52 -32.52
N MET A 156 -20.00 2.51 -32.15
CA MET A 156 -19.10 1.39 -32.48
C MET A 156 -19.49 0.10 -31.76
N HIS A 157 -19.85 0.19 -30.47
CA HIS A 157 -20.30 -0.96 -29.68
C HIS A 157 -21.59 -1.55 -30.25
N TYR A 158 -22.54 -0.70 -30.66
CA TYR A 158 -23.75 -1.15 -31.36
C TYR A 158 -23.45 -1.89 -32.67
N SER A 159 -22.53 -1.40 -33.51
CA SER A 159 -22.16 -2.14 -34.72
C SER A 159 -21.54 -3.51 -34.40
N PHE A 160 -20.65 -3.62 -33.40
CA PHE A 160 -20.08 -4.91 -33.03
C PHE A 160 -21.12 -5.88 -32.45
N VAL A 161 -22.02 -5.42 -31.58
CA VAL A 161 -23.10 -6.25 -31.01
C VAL A 161 -24.07 -6.73 -32.11
N GLN A 162 -24.36 -5.89 -33.12
CA GLN A 162 -25.15 -6.29 -34.29
C GLN A 162 -24.41 -7.29 -35.19
N GLU A 163 -23.12 -7.10 -35.43
CA GLU A 163 -22.28 -8.02 -36.23
C GLU A 163 -22.09 -9.39 -35.57
N TRP A 164 -22.10 -9.46 -34.23
CA TRP A 164 -21.95 -10.71 -33.48
C TRP A 164 -23.24 -11.54 -33.36
N GLY A 165 -24.41 -10.97 -33.67
CA GLY A 165 -25.72 -11.59 -33.42
C GLY A 165 -26.61 -11.66 -34.66
N THR A 166 -26.65 -12.82 -35.31
CA THR A 166 -27.64 -13.15 -36.36
C THR A 166 -29.02 -13.55 -35.82
N ASP A 167 -29.27 -13.32 -34.52
CA ASP A 167 -30.57 -13.47 -33.87
C ASP A 167 -30.82 -12.26 -32.96
N SER A 168 -31.27 -11.16 -33.57
CA SER A 168 -31.40 -9.82 -32.96
C SER A 168 -32.60 -9.67 -32.02
N THR A 169 -33.06 -10.77 -31.42
CA THR A 169 -34.29 -10.85 -30.62
C THR A 169 -34.07 -11.19 -29.15
N ALA A 170 -32.88 -11.68 -28.77
CA ALA A 170 -32.52 -11.88 -27.37
C ALA A 170 -32.26 -10.52 -26.68
N GLU A 171 -33.22 -10.05 -25.89
CA GLU A 171 -33.09 -8.82 -25.10
C GLU A 171 -31.96 -9.00 -24.06
N ILE A 172 -30.81 -8.37 -24.30
CA ILE A 172 -29.62 -8.49 -23.45
C ILE A 172 -29.85 -7.75 -22.14
N THR A 173 -30.44 -8.42 -21.15
CA THR A 173 -30.72 -7.79 -19.85
C THR A 173 -29.44 -7.33 -19.14
N PRO A 174 -29.41 -6.13 -18.54
CA PRO A 174 -28.28 -5.69 -17.74
C PRO A 174 -28.15 -6.53 -16.47
N ASN A 175 -26.92 -6.90 -16.11
CA ASN A 175 -26.65 -7.70 -14.91
C ASN A 175 -26.75 -6.83 -13.62
N PRO A 176 -26.83 -7.42 -12.42
CA PRO A 176 -27.03 -6.66 -11.18
C PRO A 176 -25.91 -5.69 -10.81
N ALA A 177 -24.68 -5.82 -11.34
CA ALA A 177 -23.64 -4.82 -11.16
C ALA A 177 -23.83 -3.64 -12.11
N THR A 178 -24.10 -3.92 -13.40
CA THR A 178 -24.46 -2.91 -14.41
C THR A 178 -25.63 -2.06 -13.95
N VAL A 179 -26.75 -2.67 -13.52
CA VAL A 179 -27.94 -1.94 -13.02
C VAL A 179 -27.59 -1.03 -11.85
N ARG A 180 -26.89 -1.55 -10.82
CA ARG A 180 -26.55 -0.74 -9.62
C ARG A 180 -25.69 0.47 -9.95
N TYR A 181 -24.78 0.36 -10.91
CA TYR A 181 -23.93 1.49 -11.30
C TYR A 181 -24.67 2.47 -12.22
N THR A 182 -25.46 2.00 -13.21
CA THR A 182 -26.30 2.92 -14.01
C THR A 182 -27.32 3.65 -13.15
N ASP A 183 -27.94 2.99 -12.18
CA ASP A 183 -28.90 3.59 -11.24
C ASP A 183 -28.21 4.63 -10.33
N PHE A 184 -27.01 4.32 -9.82
CA PHE A 184 -26.20 5.27 -9.04
C PHE A 184 -25.86 6.52 -9.84
N LEU A 185 -25.42 6.37 -11.10
CA LEU A 185 -25.07 7.49 -11.97
C LEU A 185 -26.31 8.34 -12.27
N LEU A 186 -27.40 7.73 -12.74
CA LEU A 186 -28.64 8.46 -13.07
C LEU A 186 -29.29 9.11 -11.84
N ALA A 187 -29.20 8.48 -10.66
CA ALA A 187 -29.61 9.10 -9.41
C ALA A 187 -28.79 10.37 -9.10
N THR A 188 -27.45 10.27 -9.21
CA THR A 188 -26.52 11.38 -9.01
C THR A 188 -26.83 12.54 -9.97
N THR A 189 -26.96 12.26 -11.27
CA THR A 189 -27.27 13.27 -12.29
C THR A 189 -28.66 13.88 -12.11
N SER A 190 -29.63 13.14 -11.58
CA SER A 190 -30.94 13.70 -11.19
C SER A 190 -30.92 14.54 -9.90
N GLY A 191 -29.74 14.77 -9.30
CA GLY A 191 -29.56 15.51 -8.05
C GLY A 191 -30.07 14.77 -6.80
N LYS A 192 -30.28 13.45 -6.87
CA LYS A 192 -30.65 12.60 -5.72
C LYS A 192 -29.41 12.13 -4.99
N VAL A 193 -28.62 13.08 -4.50
CA VAL A 193 -27.40 12.83 -3.73
C VAL A 193 -27.71 13.03 -2.24
N GLU A 194 -27.07 12.24 -1.36
CA GLU A 194 -27.35 12.23 0.07
C GLU A 194 -27.36 13.65 0.68
N GLY A 195 -28.40 13.94 1.47
CA GLY A 195 -28.57 15.24 2.13
C GLY A 195 -29.10 16.37 1.24
N GLN A 196 -29.15 16.21 -0.08
CA GLN A 196 -29.66 17.22 -1.00
C GLN A 196 -31.01 16.85 -1.62
N LYS A 197 -31.81 17.87 -1.96
CA LYS A 197 -33.01 17.71 -2.77
C LYS A 197 -32.64 17.96 -4.22
N ALA A 198 -33.16 17.12 -5.12
CA ALA A 198 -33.04 17.31 -6.56
C ALA A 198 -33.43 18.75 -6.96
N PRO A 199 -32.69 19.41 -7.89
CA PRO A 199 -33.01 20.75 -8.37
C PRO A 199 -34.46 20.85 -8.83
N GLY A 200 -35.24 21.73 -8.19
CA GLY A 200 -36.59 22.06 -8.65
C GLY A 200 -36.55 22.94 -9.90
N LYS A 201 -37.72 23.17 -10.53
CA LYS A 201 -37.85 24.13 -11.65
C LYS A 201 -37.42 25.58 -11.34
N LEU A 202 -37.18 25.90 -10.06
CA LEU A 202 -36.74 27.20 -9.55
C LEU A 202 -35.30 27.17 -8.99
N ALA A 203 -34.53 26.11 -9.25
CA ALA A 203 -33.14 26.03 -8.83
C ALA A 203 -32.30 27.14 -9.47
N THR A 204 -31.44 27.74 -8.65
CA THR A 204 -30.46 28.76 -9.08
C THR A 204 -29.42 28.14 -10.01
N PRO A 205 -28.72 28.95 -10.85
CA PRO A 205 -27.62 28.46 -11.68
C PRO A 205 -26.58 27.72 -10.85
N PHE A 206 -26.17 28.29 -9.71
CA PHE A 206 -25.27 27.66 -8.74
C PHE A 206 -25.74 26.26 -8.30
N GLU A 207 -27.01 26.08 -7.92
CA GLU A 207 -27.55 24.77 -7.55
C GLU A 207 -27.53 23.75 -8.69
N LYS A 208 -27.62 24.19 -9.95
CA LYS A 208 -27.44 23.33 -11.12
C LYS A 208 -25.96 22.97 -11.32
N THR A 209 -25.06 23.95 -11.31
CA THR A 209 -23.61 23.74 -11.49
C THR A 209 -23.06 22.72 -10.48
N LYS A 210 -23.59 22.71 -9.24
CA LYS A 210 -23.28 21.69 -8.24
C LYS A 210 -23.64 20.27 -8.68
N VAL A 211 -24.78 20.06 -9.34
CA VAL A 211 -25.16 18.74 -9.86
C VAL A 211 -24.32 18.36 -11.08
N ALA A 212 -23.88 19.31 -11.90
CA ALA A 212 -22.86 19.04 -12.93
C ALA A 212 -21.52 18.59 -12.31
N ALA A 213 -21.05 19.27 -11.26
CA ALA A 213 -19.85 18.89 -10.51
C ALA A 213 -19.97 17.50 -9.89
N TYR A 214 -21.11 17.17 -9.27
CA TYR A 214 -21.38 15.84 -8.70
C TYR A 214 -21.45 14.74 -9.77
N THR A 215 -22.05 15.05 -10.92
CA THR A 215 -22.11 14.16 -12.07
C THR A 215 -20.71 13.83 -12.58
N LEU A 216 -19.84 14.83 -12.77
CA LEU A 216 -18.44 14.56 -13.12
C LEU A 216 -17.69 13.83 -12.00
N GLY A 217 -17.96 14.15 -10.73
CA GLY A 217 -17.43 13.41 -9.58
C GLY A 217 -17.67 11.90 -9.65
N ALA A 218 -18.83 11.49 -10.14
CA ALA A 218 -19.21 10.10 -10.37
C ALA A 218 -18.67 9.50 -11.70
N MET A 219 -18.31 10.32 -12.70
CA MET A 219 -17.89 9.86 -14.04
C MET A 219 -16.37 9.88 -14.28
N THR A 220 -15.66 10.87 -13.74
CA THR A 220 -14.20 10.97 -13.78
C THR A 220 -13.45 9.70 -13.38
N PRO A 221 -13.84 8.93 -12.32
CA PRO A 221 -13.14 7.69 -11.98
C PRO A 221 -13.15 6.65 -13.10
N CYS A 222 -14.25 6.49 -13.85
CA CYS A 222 -14.33 5.59 -15.01
C CYS A 222 -13.28 5.97 -16.07
N MET A 223 -13.34 7.22 -16.56
CA MET A 223 -12.39 7.74 -17.56
C MET A 223 -10.94 7.56 -17.12
N ARG A 224 -10.66 7.86 -15.84
CA ARG A 224 -9.32 7.77 -15.27
C ARG A 224 -8.84 6.33 -15.06
N LEU A 225 -9.73 5.43 -14.63
CA LEU A 225 -9.43 4.02 -14.42
C LEU A 225 -9.13 3.31 -15.74
N TYR A 226 -9.96 3.51 -16.77
CA TYR A 226 -9.72 2.93 -18.10
C TYR A 226 -8.39 3.41 -18.70
N ALA A 227 -8.09 4.71 -18.57
CA ALA A 227 -6.81 5.28 -18.98
C ALA A 227 -5.62 4.65 -18.24
N PHE A 228 -5.77 4.36 -16.94
CA PHE A 228 -4.77 3.65 -16.14
C PHE A 228 -4.60 2.19 -16.58
N LEU A 229 -5.69 1.42 -16.65
CA LEU A 229 -5.68 0.00 -17.04
C LEU A 229 -5.08 -0.20 -18.43
N GLY A 230 -5.45 0.63 -19.42
CA GLY A 230 -4.86 0.59 -20.76
C GLY A 230 -3.33 0.73 -20.73
N LYS A 231 -2.80 1.68 -19.93
CA LYS A 231 -1.35 1.88 -19.78
C LYS A 231 -0.65 0.74 -19.03
N GLU A 232 -1.28 0.11 -18.05
CA GLU A 232 -0.69 -1.03 -17.35
C GLU A 232 -0.71 -2.31 -18.21
N PHE A 233 -1.79 -2.57 -18.95
CA PHE A 233 -1.89 -3.74 -19.83
C PHE A 233 -0.95 -3.60 -21.04
N GLN A 234 -0.75 -2.39 -21.57
CA GLN A 234 0.20 -2.13 -22.67
C GLN A 234 1.64 -2.55 -22.31
N LYS A 235 2.03 -2.48 -21.04
CA LYS A 235 3.36 -2.96 -20.58
C LYS A 235 3.50 -4.49 -20.60
N CYS A 236 2.38 -5.21 -20.65
CA CYS A 236 2.35 -6.67 -20.63
C CYS A 236 2.25 -7.29 -22.04
N VAL A 237 1.92 -6.49 -23.06
CA VAL A 237 1.93 -6.91 -24.47
C VAL A 237 3.36 -6.93 -24.99
N HIS A 238 3.80 -8.06 -25.57
CA HIS A 238 5.13 -8.13 -26.17
C HIS A 238 5.17 -7.43 -27.55
N PRO A 239 6.24 -6.69 -27.91
CA PRO A 239 6.33 -5.96 -29.18
C PRO A 239 6.18 -6.81 -30.45
N ASN A 240 6.45 -8.12 -30.36
CA ASN A 240 6.35 -9.07 -31.48
C ASN A 240 5.09 -9.94 -31.41
N GLU A 241 4.10 -9.57 -30.58
CA GLU A 241 2.87 -10.34 -30.39
C GLU A 241 1.77 -9.89 -31.34
N GLU A 242 1.93 -10.23 -32.63
CA GLU A 242 1.01 -9.85 -33.73
C GLU A 242 -0.43 -10.40 -33.58
N SER A 243 -0.71 -11.21 -32.56
CA SER A 243 -1.97 -11.97 -32.43
C SER A 243 -2.72 -11.77 -31.11
N HIS A 244 -2.37 -10.78 -30.28
CA HIS A 244 -3.07 -10.53 -29.01
C HIS A 244 -4.55 -10.14 -29.26
N PRO A 245 -5.56 -10.95 -28.89
CA PRO A 245 -6.94 -10.77 -29.37
C PRO A 245 -7.60 -9.45 -28.96
N TYR A 246 -7.14 -8.87 -27.84
CA TYR A 246 -7.68 -7.63 -27.28
C TYR A 246 -6.74 -6.42 -27.47
N LEU A 247 -5.76 -6.51 -28.38
CA LEU A 247 -4.78 -5.44 -28.60
C LEU A 247 -5.45 -4.08 -28.86
N LYS A 248 -6.48 -4.05 -29.72
CA LYS A 248 -7.24 -2.83 -30.04
C LYS A 248 -7.88 -2.17 -28.81
N TRP A 249 -8.36 -2.95 -27.83
CA TRP A 249 -8.89 -2.42 -26.57
C TRP A 249 -7.76 -1.72 -25.79
N ILE A 250 -6.62 -2.42 -25.63
CA ILE A 250 -5.44 -1.91 -24.92
C ILE A 250 -4.90 -0.65 -25.58
N GLU A 251 -4.73 -0.64 -26.90
CA GLU A 251 -4.29 0.52 -27.70
C GLU A 251 -5.25 1.70 -27.58
N THR A 252 -6.58 1.46 -27.57
CA THR A 252 -7.57 2.53 -27.45
C THR A 252 -7.41 3.28 -26.13
N TYR A 253 -7.46 2.59 -24.99
CA TYR A 253 -7.39 3.23 -23.68
C TYR A 253 -5.98 3.69 -23.28
N SER A 254 -4.93 3.09 -23.86
CA SER A 254 -3.54 3.57 -23.73
C SER A 254 -3.17 4.72 -24.68
N SER A 255 -4.00 5.03 -25.70
CA SER A 255 -3.72 6.07 -26.68
C SER A 255 -3.61 7.46 -26.06
N GLU A 256 -2.76 8.33 -26.61
CA GLU A 256 -2.61 9.72 -26.15
C GLU A 256 -3.93 10.49 -26.18
N ASN A 257 -4.80 10.20 -27.18
CA ASN A 257 -6.13 10.78 -27.27
C ASN A 257 -7.01 10.42 -26.06
N PHE A 258 -7.07 9.14 -25.65
CA PHE A 258 -7.88 8.74 -24.50
C PHE A 258 -7.30 9.28 -23.18
N GLN A 259 -5.97 9.30 -23.05
CA GLN A 259 -5.31 9.93 -21.90
C GLN A 259 -5.62 11.43 -21.80
N ALA A 260 -5.67 12.14 -22.93
CA ALA A 260 -6.05 13.55 -22.99
C ALA A 260 -7.53 13.77 -22.62
N SER A 261 -8.46 12.92 -23.07
CA SER A 261 -9.87 12.99 -22.65
C SER A 261 -10.07 12.68 -21.17
N ALA A 262 -9.32 11.74 -20.60
CA ALA A 262 -9.33 11.49 -19.17
C ALA A 262 -8.82 12.71 -18.38
N LEU A 263 -7.71 13.32 -18.80
CA LEU A 263 -7.18 14.55 -18.19
C LEU A 263 -8.16 15.73 -18.32
N GLN A 264 -8.79 15.92 -19.48
CA GLN A 264 -9.81 16.95 -19.70
C GLN A 264 -11.00 16.77 -18.73
N THR A 265 -11.37 15.53 -18.42
CA THR A 265 -12.44 15.21 -17.45
C THR A 265 -12.00 15.53 -16.02
N GLU A 266 -10.72 15.25 -15.67
CA GLU A 266 -10.12 15.64 -14.38
C GLU A 266 -10.07 17.18 -14.22
N GLU A 267 -9.58 17.91 -15.22
CA GLU A 267 -9.49 19.38 -15.21
C GLU A 267 -10.86 20.06 -15.15
N LEU A 268 -11.88 19.49 -15.79
CA LEU A 268 -13.24 20.03 -15.75
C LEU A 268 -13.92 19.79 -14.40
N LEU A 269 -13.69 18.64 -13.76
CA LEU A 269 -14.11 18.40 -12.38
C LEU A 269 -13.44 19.40 -11.42
N ASP A 270 -12.14 19.67 -11.61
CA ASP A 270 -11.41 20.67 -10.81
C ASP A 270 -12.02 22.07 -10.95
N LYS A 271 -12.33 22.52 -12.18
CA LYS A 271 -12.97 23.82 -12.46
C LYS A 271 -14.35 23.95 -11.80
N LEU A 272 -15.25 22.99 -12.06
CA LEU A 272 -16.61 23.00 -11.50
C LEU A 272 -16.61 22.94 -9.96
N SER A 273 -15.52 22.45 -9.35
CA SER A 273 -15.39 22.32 -7.90
C SER A 273 -14.84 23.57 -7.19
N VAL A 274 -14.35 24.59 -7.91
CA VAL A 274 -13.69 25.78 -7.31
C VAL A 274 -14.60 26.56 -6.34
N SER A 275 -15.91 26.61 -6.61
CA SER A 275 -16.88 27.38 -5.83
C SER A 275 -17.57 26.59 -4.71
N LEU A 276 -17.21 25.31 -4.54
CA LEU A 276 -17.88 24.40 -3.61
C LEU A 276 -17.35 24.55 -2.17
N THR A 277 -18.25 24.32 -1.21
CA THR A 277 -17.89 24.22 0.21
C THR A 277 -17.24 22.88 0.54
N GLY A 278 -16.57 22.77 1.69
CA GLY A 278 -15.94 21.52 2.14
C GLY A 278 -16.91 20.33 2.20
N GLU A 279 -18.14 20.54 2.69
CA GLU A 279 -19.17 19.50 2.75
C GLU A 279 -19.60 19.01 1.35
N GLU A 280 -19.57 19.90 0.36
CA GLU A 280 -19.91 19.59 -1.04
C GLU A 280 -18.75 18.90 -1.77
N LEU A 281 -17.50 19.21 -1.41
CA LEU A 281 -16.31 18.46 -1.85
C LEU A 281 -16.28 17.05 -1.24
N ASP A 282 -16.64 16.89 0.03
CA ASP A 282 -16.77 15.59 0.68
C ASP A 282 -17.87 14.72 0.02
N ILE A 283 -18.92 15.33 -0.53
CA ILE A 283 -19.93 14.64 -1.35
C ILE A 283 -19.29 14.11 -2.64
N ILE A 284 -18.53 14.93 -3.37
CA ILE A 284 -17.80 14.50 -4.57
C ILE A 284 -16.85 13.34 -4.24
N GLU A 285 -16.15 13.40 -3.12
CA GLU A 285 -15.27 12.31 -2.68
C GLU A 285 -16.02 10.99 -2.48
N ARG A 286 -17.19 11.01 -1.82
CA ARG A 286 -18.02 9.82 -1.65
C ARG A 286 -18.55 9.28 -2.98
N LEU A 287 -18.96 10.16 -3.91
CA LEU A 287 -19.40 9.77 -5.25
C LEU A 287 -18.28 9.12 -6.06
N TYR A 288 -17.08 9.72 -6.04
CA TYR A 288 -15.89 9.20 -6.74
C TYR A 288 -15.49 7.82 -6.19
N HIS A 289 -15.45 7.68 -4.86
CA HIS A 289 -15.17 6.40 -4.20
C HIS A 289 -16.22 5.34 -4.55
N GLN A 290 -17.51 5.70 -4.53
CA GLN A 290 -18.59 4.77 -4.84
C GLN A 290 -18.54 4.29 -6.29
N ALA A 291 -18.25 5.17 -7.24
CA ALA A 291 -18.04 4.81 -8.64
C ALA A 291 -16.83 3.85 -8.79
N MET A 292 -15.70 4.12 -8.14
CA MET A 292 -14.53 3.22 -8.14
C MET A 292 -14.84 1.82 -7.60
N LYS A 293 -15.73 1.70 -6.59
CA LYS A 293 -16.20 0.39 -6.10
C LYS A 293 -17.08 -0.32 -7.14
N LEU A 294 -18.00 0.43 -7.76
CA LEU A 294 -18.92 -0.10 -8.76
C LEU A 294 -18.19 -0.57 -10.04
N GLU A 295 -17.09 0.08 -10.43
CA GLU A 295 -16.17 -0.42 -11.48
C GLU A 295 -15.60 -1.80 -11.15
N ILE A 296 -15.07 -1.97 -9.92
CA ILE A 296 -14.51 -3.26 -9.49
C ILE A 296 -15.60 -4.34 -9.45
N GLU A 297 -16.80 -4.00 -8.99
CA GLU A 297 -17.94 -4.91 -9.01
C GLU A 297 -18.41 -5.24 -10.44
N PHE A 298 -18.35 -4.29 -11.37
CA PHE A 298 -18.65 -4.51 -12.78
C PHE A 298 -17.66 -5.48 -13.43
N PHE A 299 -16.35 -5.32 -13.22
CA PHE A 299 -15.35 -6.28 -13.71
C PHE A 299 -15.49 -7.66 -13.06
N ASN A 300 -15.79 -7.75 -11.77
CA ASN A 300 -16.00 -9.03 -11.08
C ASN A 300 -17.33 -9.73 -11.46
N ALA A 301 -18.32 -9.00 -11.96
CA ALA A 301 -19.59 -9.57 -12.42
C ALA A 301 -19.51 -10.21 -13.82
N GLN A 302 -18.40 -10.06 -14.53
CA GLN A 302 -18.25 -10.64 -15.88
C GLN A 302 -18.11 -12.17 -15.82
N PRO A 303 -18.83 -12.92 -16.68
CA PRO A 303 -18.77 -14.38 -16.67
C PRO A 303 -17.41 -14.87 -17.18
N LEU A 304 -16.78 -15.79 -16.46
CA LEU A 304 -15.52 -16.42 -16.84
C LEU A 304 -15.71 -17.93 -16.85
N VAL A 305 -15.31 -18.57 -17.96
CA VAL A 305 -15.42 -20.02 -18.16
C VAL A 305 -14.07 -20.71 -18.30
N GLN A 306 -13.02 -19.95 -18.58
CA GLN A 306 -11.64 -20.39 -18.53
C GLN A 306 -11.09 -20.40 -17.08
N PRO A 307 -10.09 -21.23 -16.77
CA PRO A 307 -9.37 -21.17 -15.51
C PRO A 307 -8.73 -19.79 -15.27
N VAL A 308 -8.68 -19.36 -14.01
CA VAL A 308 -8.08 -18.10 -13.59
C VAL A 308 -7.19 -18.35 -12.36
N ASN A 309 -6.01 -17.73 -12.34
CA ASN A 309 -5.03 -17.84 -11.25
C ASN A 309 -5.06 -16.67 -10.24
N VAL A 310 -6.14 -15.88 -10.24
CA VAL A 310 -6.38 -14.74 -9.36
C VAL A 310 -7.86 -14.69 -8.95
N PRO A 311 -8.19 -14.29 -7.72
CA PRO A 311 -7.28 -14.18 -6.57
C PRO A 311 -6.76 -15.56 -6.16
N LEU A 312 -5.53 -15.60 -5.64
CA LEU A 312 -4.82 -16.84 -5.33
C LEU A 312 -5.67 -17.80 -4.46
N ILE A 313 -6.38 -17.28 -3.45
CA ILE A 313 -7.24 -18.10 -2.57
C ILE A 313 -8.42 -18.80 -3.27
N LYS A 314 -8.74 -18.44 -4.53
CA LYS A 314 -9.84 -19.04 -5.32
C LYS A 314 -9.36 -20.00 -6.42
N ASP A 315 -8.05 -20.26 -6.54
CA ASP A 315 -7.54 -21.23 -7.51
C ASP A 315 -8.11 -22.64 -7.20
N PRO A 316 -8.82 -23.29 -8.15
CA PRO A 316 -9.46 -24.58 -7.92
C PRO A 316 -8.49 -25.74 -7.69
N ASN A 317 -7.19 -25.55 -7.93
CA ASN A 317 -6.14 -26.54 -7.65
C ASN A 317 -5.67 -26.49 -6.19
N PHE A 318 -6.07 -25.47 -5.42
CA PHE A 318 -5.86 -25.45 -3.98
C PHE A 318 -7.04 -26.12 -3.29
N THR A 319 -6.76 -27.21 -2.57
CA THR A 319 -7.66 -27.59 -1.48
C THR A 319 -7.55 -26.54 -0.39
N LYS A 320 -8.64 -26.31 0.36
CA LYS A 320 -8.81 -25.17 1.29
C LYS A 320 -7.81 -25.09 2.45
N ASP A 321 -6.81 -25.94 2.52
CA ASP A 321 -5.93 -26.12 3.69
C ASP A 321 -4.44 -25.96 3.33
N GLN A 322 -4.09 -25.18 2.28
CA GLN A 322 -2.79 -25.30 1.59
C GLN A 322 -2.05 -24.00 1.24
N LEU A 323 -2.40 -22.83 1.80
CA LEU A 323 -1.62 -21.60 1.61
C LEU A 323 -0.83 -21.28 2.89
N MET A 324 0.50 -21.21 2.79
CA MET A 324 1.38 -20.75 3.86
C MET A 324 1.96 -19.40 3.49
N LEU A 325 1.66 -18.38 4.30
CA LEU A 325 2.17 -17.04 4.12
C LEU A 325 3.30 -16.78 5.12
N PHE A 326 4.42 -16.31 4.59
CA PHE A 326 5.56 -15.82 5.34
C PHE A 326 5.76 -14.34 5.05
N SER A 327 6.13 -13.56 6.06
CA SER A 327 6.49 -12.15 5.89
C SER A 327 7.68 -11.80 6.77
N ASP A 328 8.56 -10.93 6.27
CA ASP A 328 9.39 -10.11 7.14
C ASP A 328 8.55 -9.02 7.84
N PHE A 329 9.09 -8.45 8.92
CA PHE A 329 8.47 -7.38 9.68
C PHE A 329 9.01 -5.99 9.33
N ASP A 330 10.33 -5.82 9.28
CA ASP A 330 10.99 -4.52 9.31
C ASP A 330 11.03 -3.90 7.91
N LEU A 331 10.46 -2.70 7.75
CA LEU A 331 10.26 -2.02 6.45
C LEU A 331 9.30 -2.75 5.49
N THR A 332 9.13 -4.06 5.65
CA THR A 332 8.15 -4.92 4.97
C THR A 332 6.73 -4.72 5.51
N CYS A 333 6.53 -4.94 6.82
CA CYS A 333 5.26 -4.66 7.52
C CYS A 333 5.26 -3.27 8.17
N THR A 334 6.41 -2.79 8.64
CA THR A 334 6.55 -1.50 9.35
C THR A 334 6.98 -0.36 8.42
N VAL A 335 6.73 0.89 8.82
CA VAL A 335 7.32 2.08 8.16
C VAL A 335 8.72 2.40 8.70
N LEU A 336 9.04 1.94 9.92
CA LEU A 336 10.31 2.19 10.62
C LEU A 336 10.94 0.87 11.09
N ASP A 337 12.27 0.82 11.04
CA ASP A 337 13.08 -0.32 11.50
C ASP A 337 12.99 -0.49 13.03
N SER A 338 12.74 -1.72 13.49
CA SER A 338 12.57 -2.03 14.91
C SER A 338 13.82 -1.79 15.76
N SER A 339 15.04 -1.94 15.21
CA SER A 339 16.28 -1.66 15.93
C SER A 339 16.40 -0.17 16.27
N ALA A 340 16.02 0.71 15.34
CA ALA A 340 15.97 2.15 15.56
C ALA A 340 14.89 2.54 16.60
N ILE A 341 13.75 1.85 16.61
CA ILE A 341 12.71 2.03 17.63
C ILE A 341 13.24 1.64 19.01
N LEU A 342 13.85 0.45 19.15
CA LEU A 342 14.42 -0.01 20.42
C LEU A 342 15.52 0.92 20.94
N ALA A 343 16.38 1.44 20.05
CA ALA A 343 17.41 2.40 20.39
C ALA A 343 16.83 3.75 20.87
N GLU A 344 15.80 4.29 20.22
CA GLU A 344 15.18 5.55 20.66
C GLU A 344 14.43 5.37 21.99
N ILE A 345 13.77 4.23 22.24
CA ILE A 345 13.22 3.91 23.57
C ILE A 345 14.35 3.89 24.61
N ALA A 346 15.49 3.27 24.31
CA ALA A 346 16.63 3.21 25.22
C ALA A 346 17.14 4.62 25.55
N ILE A 347 17.32 5.47 24.54
CA ILE A 347 17.82 6.84 24.68
C ILE A 347 16.83 7.74 25.44
N VAL A 348 15.54 7.65 25.17
CA VAL A 348 14.50 8.52 25.77
C VAL A 348 14.17 8.13 27.21
N THR A 349 14.23 6.83 27.55
CA THR A 349 13.94 6.33 28.90
C THR A 349 15.17 6.28 29.83
N ALA A 350 16.35 6.65 29.33
CA ALA A 350 17.59 6.66 30.10
C ALA A 350 17.74 7.89 31.01
N PRO A 351 18.49 7.78 32.12
CA PRO A 351 18.78 8.92 32.99
C PRO A 351 19.51 10.03 32.24
N LYS A 352 19.26 11.28 32.65
CA LYS A 352 19.99 12.44 32.15
C LYS A 352 21.36 12.53 32.85
N SER A 353 22.35 13.09 32.15
CA SER A 353 23.73 13.28 32.64
C SER A 353 23.83 13.97 34.01
N ASP A 354 22.82 14.76 34.35
CA ASP A 354 22.84 15.67 35.50
C ASP A 354 22.09 15.09 36.73
N GLN A 355 21.59 13.84 36.65
CA GLN A 355 20.95 13.17 37.79
C GLN A 355 21.98 12.52 38.72
N PRO A 356 21.82 12.61 40.06
CA PRO A 356 22.74 12.00 41.00
C PRO A 356 22.72 10.47 40.93
N GLN A 357 23.91 9.86 40.97
CA GLN A 357 24.14 8.41 40.81
C GLN A 357 23.44 7.51 41.85
N SER A 358 22.82 8.09 42.89
CA SER A 358 22.09 7.35 43.93
C SER A 358 20.70 6.86 43.50
N GLU A 359 20.16 7.32 42.36
CA GLU A 359 18.82 6.94 41.87
C GLU A 359 18.84 6.14 40.56
N THR A 360 20.01 5.90 39.96
CA THR A 360 20.12 5.13 38.71
C THR A 360 20.11 3.62 38.96
N PRO A 361 19.23 2.84 38.29
CA PRO A 361 19.32 1.38 38.28
C PRO A 361 20.71 0.92 37.82
N MET A 362 21.29 -0.06 38.51
CA MET A 362 22.71 -0.43 38.42
C MET A 362 23.25 -0.50 36.98
N GLY A 363 24.22 0.36 36.67
CA GLY A 363 25.05 0.26 35.47
C GLY A 363 24.41 0.72 34.15
N ARG A 364 23.22 1.33 34.14
CA ARG A 364 22.63 1.84 32.89
C ARG A 364 23.33 3.13 32.40
N MET A 365 23.65 3.17 31.11
CA MET A 365 24.24 4.34 30.44
C MET A 365 23.31 5.57 30.48
N SER A 366 23.89 6.78 30.39
CA SER A 366 23.09 8.01 30.27
C SER A 366 22.48 8.16 28.87
N SER A 367 21.43 8.97 28.74
CA SER A 367 20.80 9.29 27.45
C SER A 367 21.79 9.86 26.42
N ALA A 368 22.79 10.62 26.86
CA ALA A 368 23.83 11.17 26.00
C ALA A 368 24.83 10.10 25.53
N ASP A 369 25.24 9.20 26.42
CA ASP A 369 26.17 8.12 26.10
C ASP A 369 25.52 7.06 25.20
N LEU A 370 24.25 6.72 25.43
CA LEU A 370 23.48 5.83 24.55
C LEU A 370 23.36 6.40 23.14
N ARG A 371 23.05 7.71 23.00
CA ARG A 371 22.96 8.35 21.68
C ARG A 371 24.29 8.28 20.93
N LYS A 372 25.40 8.55 21.61
CA LYS A 372 26.76 8.45 21.06
C LYS A 372 27.13 7.01 20.68
N THR A 373 26.79 6.05 21.53
CA THR A 373 27.09 4.62 21.31
C THR A 373 26.28 4.07 20.15
N TRP A 374 25.00 4.42 20.06
CA TRP A 374 24.15 4.09 18.91
C TRP A 374 24.68 4.70 17.61
N GLU A 375 25.10 5.97 17.61
CA GLU A 375 25.71 6.61 16.45
C GLU A 375 26.99 5.88 15.99
N ILE A 376 27.86 5.44 16.92
CA ILE A 376 29.06 4.66 16.61
C ILE A 376 28.69 3.29 16.02
N LEU A 377 27.83 2.51 16.69
CA LEU A 377 27.39 1.19 16.25
C LEU A 377 26.75 1.24 14.85
N SER A 378 25.90 2.24 14.64
CA SER A 378 25.14 2.38 13.39
C SER A 378 26.03 2.82 12.23
N ASN A 379 26.98 3.74 12.45
CA ASN A 379 27.97 4.11 11.43
C ASN A 379 28.88 2.93 11.08
N GLN A 380 29.39 2.19 12.09
CA GLN A 380 30.21 1.01 11.89
C GLN A 380 29.45 -0.10 11.14
N TYR A 381 28.17 -0.30 11.44
CA TYR A 381 27.33 -1.25 10.71
C TYR A 381 27.29 -0.90 9.22
N VAL A 382 27.00 0.36 8.87
CA VAL A 382 26.85 0.79 7.47
C VAL A 382 28.14 0.55 6.69
N GLU A 383 29.28 0.98 7.25
CA GLU A 383 30.60 0.80 6.62
C GLU A 383 30.95 -0.68 6.42
N GLU A 384 30.85 -1.50 7.48
CA GLU A 384 31.17 -2.94 7.39
C GLU A 384 30.17 -3.71 6.50
N HIS A 385 28.90 -3.29 6.47
CA HIS A 385 27.88 -3.85 5.60
C HIS A 385 28.21 -3.55 4.13
N GLU A 386 28.54 -2.30 3.78
CA GLU A 386 28.98 -1.95 2.42
C GLU A 386 30.20 -2.78 2.00
N GLN A 387 31.23 -2.88 2.85
CA GLN A 387 32.39 -3.75 2.63
C GLN A 387 32.01 -5.24 2.51
N CYS A 388 30.97 -5.70 3.21
CA CYS A 388 30.46 -7.07 3.06
C CYS A 388 29.78 -7.28 1.71
N MET A 389 28.99 -6.31 1.26
CA MET A 389 28.33 -6.36 -0.05
C MET A 389 29.35 -6.31 -1.20
N GLU A 390 30.40 -5.49 -1.08
CA GLU A 390 31.51 -5.48 -2.03
C GLU A 390 32.25 -6.83 -2.09
N ARG A 391 32.56 -7.45 -0.94
CA ARG A 391 33.19 -8.78 -0.90
C ARG A 391 32.32 -9.88 -1.53
N ILE A 392 31.01 -9.83 -1.32
CA ILE A 392 30.04 -10.75 -1.95
C ILE A 392 30.04 -10.57 -3.48
N MET A 393 30.08 -9.32 -3.95
CA MET A 393 30.08 -8.96 -5.37
C MET A 393 31.47 -8.97 -6.05
N ALA A 394 32.55 -9.28 -5.32
CA ALA A 394 33.92 -9.36 -5.87
C ALA A 394 34.12 -10.57 -6.81
N SER A 395 33.20 -11.52 -6.81
CA SER A 395 33.11 -12.62 -7.77
C SER A 395 32.66 -12.14 -9.16
N GLY A 396 32.91 -12.92 -10.21
CA GLY A 396 32.35 -12.60 -11.53
C GLY A 396 30.82 -12.67 -11.54
N LYS A 397 30.17 -11.66 -12.14
CA LYS A 397 28.70 -11.61 -12.29
C LYS A 397 28.18 -12.84 -13.02
N ALA A 398 27.15 -13.50 -12.48
CA ALA A 398 26.56 -14.69 -13.05
C ALA A 398 25.61 -14.36 -14.22
N GLU A 399 25.77 -15.07 -15.34
CA GLU A 399 24.84 -15.00 -16.48
C GLU A 399 23.53 -15.76 -16.25
N LYS A 400 23.54 -16.76 -15.34
CA LYS A 400 22.40 -17.61 -15.01
C LYS A 400 22.32 -17.81 -13.51
N PHE A 401 21.09 -17.80 -12.99
CA PHE A 401 20.82 -18.07 -11.59
C PHE A 401 21.31 -19.47 -11.16
N LYS A 402 21.96 -19.52 -9.99
CA LYS A 402 22.38 -20.75 -9.30
C LYS A 402 22.22 -20.54 -7.79
N TYR A 403 21.26 -21.23 -7.18
CA TYR A 403 20.89 -21.02 -5.78
C TYR A 403 22.08 -21.25 -4.83
N GLU A 404 22.84 -22.31 -5.05
CA GLU A 404 23.92 -22.76 -4.16
C GLU A 404 25.11 -21.78 -4.13
N LEU A 405 25.34 -21.03 -5.22
CA LEU A 405 26.38 -19.99 -5.27
C LEU A 405 25.96 -18.74 -4.48
N LEU A 406 24.68 -18.39 -4.53
CA LEU A 406 24.11 -17.26 -3.79
C LEU A 406 24.04 -17.57 -2.29
N GLU A 407 23.53 -18.76 -1.92
CA GLU A 407 23.48 -19.25 -0.54
C GLU A 407 24.87 -19.21 0.10
N LYS A 408 25.87 -19.79 -0.57
CA LYS A 408 27.27 -19.76 -0.12
C LYS A 408 27.83 -18.33 -0.02
N ALA A 409 27.45 -17.43 -0.92
CA ALA A 409 27.91 -16.04 -0.83
C ALA A 409 27.29 -15.31 0.38
N LEU A 410 26.04 -15.61 0.72
CA LEU A 410 25.34 -15.04 1.88
C LEU A 410 25.80 -15.60 3.23
N GLU A 411 26.62 -16.66 3.26
CA GLU A 411 27.36 -17.06 4.48
C GLU A 411 28.23 -15.91 5.01
N GLN A 412 28.87 -15.13 4.11
CA GLN A 412 29.65 -13.94 4.50
C GLN A 412 28.80 -12.86 5.17
N LEU A 413 27.55 -12.69 4.71
CA LEU A 413 26.59 -11.79 5.32
C LEU A 413 26.15 -12.30 6.69
N ALA A 414 25.94 -13.61 6.83
CA ALA A 414 25.60 -14.24 8.11
C ALA A 414 26.70 -14.11 9.16
N GLU A 415 27.97 -14.21 8.77
CA GLU A 415 29.09 -13.91 9.68
C GLU A 415 29.15 -12.43 10.09
N PHE A 416 28.81 -11.51 9.18
CA PHE A 416 28.75 -10.08 9.46
C PHE A 416 27.61 -9.74 10.43
N GLU A 417 26.37 -10.16 10.17
CA GLU A 417 25.22 -9.83 11.01
C GLU A 417 25.40 -10.37 12.45
N LYS A 418 26.02 -11.55 12.61
CA LYS A 418 26.39 -12.09 13.93
C LYS A 418 27.34 -11.18 14.71
N ARG A 419 28.45 -10.74 14.09
CA ARG A 419 29.40 -9.79 14.72
C ARG A 419 28.75 -8.43 15.00
N ALA A 420 27.80 -8.00 14.17
CA ALA A 420 27.04 -6.79 14.41
C ALA A 420 26.15 -6.91 15.66
N ASN A 421 25.45 -8.03 15.82
CA ASN A 421 24.66 -8.32 17.02
C ASN A 421 25.54 -8.48 18.27
N ASP A 422 26.71 -9.13 18.16
CA ASP A 422 27.67 -9.24 19.27
C ASP A 422 28.05 -7.86 19.82
N ARG A 423 28.42 -6.91 18.94
CA ARG A 423 28.74 -5.52 19.34
C ARG A 423 27.56 -4.81 20.02
N VAL A 424 26.33 -5.08 19.60
CA VAL A 424 25.13 -4.48 20.22
C VAL A 424 24.95 -4.98 21.65
N ILE A 425 25.16 -6.28 21.89
CA ILE A 425 25.13 -6.87 23.24
C ILE A 425 26.30 -6.33 24.08
N GLU A 426 27.53 -6.40 23.57
CA GLU A 426 28.75 -5.92 24.24
C GLU A 426 28.70 -4.44 24.61
N SER A 427 27.98 -3.61 23.84
CA SER A 427 27.80 -2.19 24.11
C SER A 427 26.85 -1.87 25.27
N GLU A 428 26.09 -2.87 25.74
CA GLU A 428 24.99 -2.72 26.71
C GLU A 428 23.88 -1.72 26.30
N VAL A 429 23.79 -1.29 25.03
CA VAL A 429 22.86 -0.24 24.57
C VAL A 429 21.37 -0.58 24.81
N LEU A 430 21.03 -1.87 24.88
CA LEU A 430 19.67 -2.38 25.14
C LEU A 430 19.40 -2.67 26.63
N LYS A 431 20.39 -2.46 27.51
CA LYS A 431 20.29 -2.73 28.95
C LYS A 431 19.43 -1.68 29.64
N GLY A 432 18.59 -2.12 30.57
CA GLY A 432 17.70 -1.24 31.32
C GLY A 432 16.42 -0.83 30.59
N LEU A 433 16.16 -1.33 29.38
CA LEU A 433 14.87 -1.16 28.69
C LEU A 433 13.74 -1.83 29.48
N ASN A 434 12.61 -1.14 29.68
CA ASN A 434 11.43 -1.71 30.32
C ASN A 434 10.51 -2.41 29.30
N ILE A 435 10.04 -3.62 29.61
CA ILE A 435 9.16 -4.40 28.72
C ILE A 435 7.84 -3.70 28.40
N GLU A 436 7.26 -2.93 29.33
CA GLU A 436 6.00 -2.21 29.12
C GLU A 436 6.18 -0.97 28.22
N ASP A 437 7.37 -0.36 28.21
CA ASP A 437 7.69 0.71 27.26
C ASP A 437 7.91 0.14 25.84
N ILE A 438 8.49 -1.06 25.72
CA ILE A 438 8.59 -1.80 24.45
C ILE A 438 7.20 -2.15 23.92
N LYS A 439 6.32 -2.71 24.76
CA LYS A 439 4.93 -3.03 24.37
C LYS A 439 4.19 -1.79 23.87
N ARG A 440 4.21 -0.71 24.66
CA ARG A 440 3.56 0.57 24.30
C ARG A 440 4.11 1.19 23.02
N ALA A 441 5.39 1.00 22.72
CA ALA A 441 5.97 1.43 21.45
C ALA A 441 5.49 0.55 20.28
N GLY A 442 5.39 -0.77 20.48
CA GLY A 442 4.81 -1.70 19.51
C GLY A 442 3.35 -1.38 19.21
N GLU A 443 2.51 -1.19 20.23
CA GLU A 443 1.09 -0.84 20.08
C GLU A 443 0.85 0.40 19.20
N ARG A 444 1.80 1.36 19.22
CA ARG A 444 1.78 2.63 18.49
C ARG A 444 2.57 2.60 17.18
N LEU A 445 3.13 1.46 16.82
CA LEU A 445 3.99 1.30 15.66
C LEU A 445 3.15 1.43 14.39
N ILE A 446 3.59 2.30 13.47
CA ILE A 446 2.89 2.51 12.20
C ILE A 446 3.29 1.40 11.22
N LEU A 447 2.33 0.53 10.90
CA LEU A 447 2.43 -0.44 9.83
C LEU A 447 2.20 0.22 8.47
N GLN A 448 2.76 -0.38 7.42
CA GLN A 448 2.59 0.05 6.02
C GLN A 448 1.11 0.09 5.63
N ASP A 449 0.73 1.02 4.76
CA ASP A 449 -0.67 1.15 4.32
C ASP A 449 -1.18 -0.16 3.69
N GLY A 450 -2.41 -0.54 4.05
CA GLY A 450 -3.04 -1.80 3.68
C GLY A 450 -2.57 -3.06 4.43
N CYS A 451 -1.40 -3.04 5.10
CA CYS A 451 -0.81 -4.21 5.78
C CYS A 451 -1.75 -4.79 6.86
N THR A 452 -2.22 -3.96 7.78
CA THR A 452 -3.18 -4.34 8.83
C THR A 452 -4.46 -4.95 8.24
N THR A 453 -5.07 -4.27 7.26
CA THR A 453 -6.32 -4.74 6.64
C THR A 453 -6.13 -6.06 5.91
N PHE A 454 -4.96 -6.28 5.30
CA PHE A 454 -4.62 -7.53 4.66
C PHE A 454 -4.60 -8.68 5.68
N PHE A 455 -3.77 -8.60 6.73
CA PHE A 455 -3.74 -9.66 7.75
C PHE A 455 -5.08 -9.86 8.47
N GLN A 456 -5.85 -8.79 8.74
CA GLN A 456 -7.19 -8.90 9.34
C GLN A 456 -8.16 -9.68 8.44
N LYS A 457 -8.24 -9.33 7.14
CA LYS A 457 -9.10 -10.04 6.18
C LYS A 457 -8.66 -11.49 5.96
N LEU A 458 -7.36 -11.71 5.99
CA LEU A 458 -6.72 -13.00 5.83
C LEU A 458 -7.06 -13.95 6.99
N ILE A 459 -7.02 -13.49 8.25
CA ILE A 459 -7.40 -14.28 9.44
C ILE A 459 -8.92 -14.44 9.56
N GLN A 460 -9.72 -13.44 9.16
CA GLN A 460 -11.19 -13.50 9.15
C GLN A 460 -11.78 -14.39 8.04
N SER A 461 -10.94 -14.94 7.16
CA SER A 461 -11.39 -15.79 6.06
C SER A 461 -11.60 -17.24 6.53
N ASP A 462 -12.81 -17.53 7.00
CA ASP A 462 -13.30 -18.90 7.32
C ASP A 462 -13.15 -19.92 6.17
N SER A 463 -12.76 -19.47 4.97
CA SER A 463 -12.63 -20.29 3.78
C SER A 463 -11.33 -21.11 3.70
N ILE A 464 -10.29 -20.80 4.50
CA ILE A 464 -8.97 -21.44 4.44
C ILE A 464 -8.35 -21.63 5.84
N ASP A 465 -7.81 -22.81 6.14
CA ASP A 465 -6.90 -23.03 7.30
C ASP A 465 -5.51 -22.44 6.98
N LEU A 466 -5.36 -21.15 7.25
CA LEU A 466 -4.19 -20.38 6.81
C LEU A 466 -3.15 -20.20 7.91
N LYS A 467 -1.93 -20.64 7.64
CA LYS A 467 -0.78 -20.43 8.54
C LYS A 467 0.01 -19.20 8.10
N VAL A 468 0.08 -18.20 8.99
CA VAL A 468 0.84 -16.97 8.78
C VAL A 468 2.01 -16.89 9.75
N HIS A 469 3.21 -16.76 9.19
CA HIS A 469 4.48 -16.73 9.92
C HIS A 469 5.24 -15.43 9.67
N ILE A 470 5.56 -14.70 10.74
CA ILE A 470 6.45 -13.55 10.68
C ILE A 470 7.86 -14.02 11.01
N LEU A 471 8.81 -13.87 10.09
CA LEU A 471 10.23 -14.19 10.31
C LEU A 471 11.01 -12.86 10.31
N SER A 472 11.64 -12.45 11.42
CA SER A 472 12.36 -11.17 11.51
C SER A 472 13.64 -11.27 12.35
N TYR A 473 14.62 -10.42 12.06
CA TYR A 473 15.83 -10.29 12.90
C TYR A 473 15.63 -9.38 14.12
N CYS A 474 14.46 -8.76 14.28
CA CYS A 474 14.15 -7.87 15.39
C CYS A 474 14.65 -8.46 16.72
N TRP A 475 15.39 -7.65 17.48
CA TRP A 475 16.01 -8.08 18.74
C TRP A 475 14.99 -8.38 19.86
N CYS A 476 13.70 -8.05 19.67
CA CYS A 476 12.66 -8.28 20.67
C CYS A 476 11.30 -8.63 20.05
N GLY A 477 10.96 -9.92 20.02
CA GLY A 477 9.67 -10.43 19.53
C GLY A 477 8.43 -9.85 20.26
N ASN A 478 8.59 -9.34 21.49
CA ASN A 478 7.52 -8.62 22.19
C ASN A 478 7.11 -7.30 21.51
N LEU A 479 8.02 -6.62 20.80
CA LEU A 479 7.68 -5.42 20.01
C LEU A 479 6.76 -5.81 18.84
N ILE A 480 7.14 -6.86 18.10
CA ILE A 480 6.36 -7.41 16.97
C ILE A 480 4.99 -7.87 17.46
N ARG A 481 4.94 -8.68 18.52
CA ARG A 481 3.67 -9.15 19.11
C ARG A 481 2.76 -7.98 19.46
N SER A 482 3.26 -6.94 20.12
CA SER A 482 2.45 -5.79 20.54
C SER A 482 1.93 -4.96 19.36
N ALA A 483 2.71 -4.82 18.29
CA ALA A 483 2.31 -4.13 17.06
C ALA A 483 1.20 -4.84 16.28
N PHE A 484 1.17 -6.18 16.32
CA PHE A 484 0.08 -6.97 15.75
C PHE A 484 -1.12 -7.11 16.71
N SER A 485 -0.89 -7.19 18.02
CA SER A 485 -1.95 -7.25 19.04
C SER A 485 -2.83 -5.98 19.04
N SER A 486 -2.24 -4.79 18.90
CA SER A 486 -3.02 -3.54 18.78
C SER A 486 -3.89 -3.47 17.51
N ALA A 487 -3.59 -4.30 16.52
CA ALA A 487 -4.37 -4.50 15.31
C ALA A 487 -5.36 -5.68 15.39
N GLY A 488 -5.43 -6.40 16.51
CA GLY A 488 -6.27 -7.60 16.69
C GLY A 488 -5.76 -8.84 15.95
N LEU A 489 -4.42 -8.96 15.82
CA LEU A 489 -3.75 -10.01 15.05
C LEU A 489 -2.91 -10.94 15.96
N ASP A 490 -3.43 -11.27 17.14
CA ASP A 490 -2.75 -12.08 18.17
C ASP A 490 -2.43 -13.53 17.73
N MET A 491 -3.10 -14.02 16.69
CA MET A 491 -2.96 -15.39 16.18
C MET A 491 -1.74 -15.59 15.23
N LEU A 492 -0.98 -14.53 14.94
CA LEU A 492 0.18 -14.59 14.05
C LEU A 492 1.36 -15.32 14.70
N SER A 493 1.94 -16.29 14.00
CA SER A 493 3.13 -17.02 14.48
C SER A 493 4.39 -16.19 14.27
N ILE A 494 4.97 -15.65 15.35
CA ILE A 494 6.12 -14.73 15.29
C ILE A 494 7.43 -15.44 15.67
N HIS A 495 8.40 -15.40 14.76
CA HIS A 495 9.71 -16.01 14.85
C HIS A 495 10.77 -14.90 14.75
N ALA A 496 11.28 -14.46 15.89
CA ALA A 496 12.26 -13.38 16.01
C ALA A 496 13.21 -13.64 17.19
N ASN A 497 14.20 -12.78 17.40
CA ASN A 497 15.02 -12.83 18.60
C ASN A 497 14.24 -12.30 19.82
N GLU A 498 14.66 -12.67 21.02
CA GLU A 498 14.04 -12.19 22.26
C GLU A 498 15.07 -11.48 23.15
N LEU A 499 14.74 -10.30 23.67
CA LEU A 499 15.52 -9.69 24.73
C LEU A 499 15.37 -10.51 26.02
N VAL A 500 16.46 -10.68 26.75
CA VAL A 500 16.45 -11.32 28.07
C VAL A 500 16.11 -10.28 29.12
N PHE A 501 15.14 -10.59 29.98
CA PHE A 501 14.68 -9.69 31.04
C PHE A 501 14.98 -10.28 32.42
N SER A 502 15.40 -9.41 33.35
CA SER A 502 15.29 -9.64 34.79
C SER A 502 14.08 -8.85 35.28
N ASP A 503 13.10 -9.53 35.85
CA ASP A 503 11.77 -8.97 36.14
C ASP A 503 11.16 -8.28 34.90
N SER A 504 10.99 -6.96 34.93
CA SER A 504 10.45 -6.17 33.80
C SER A 504 11.53 -5.42 33.00
N VAL A 505 12.82 -5.68 33.26
CA VAL A 505 13.95 -4.86 32.78
C VAL A 505 14.96 -5.69 31.99
N SER A 506 15.27 -5.26 30.77
CA SER A 506 16.23 -5.90 29.88
C SER A 506 17.63 -5.95 30.50
N THR A 507 18.27 -7.12 30.46
CA THR A 507 19.67 -7.29 30.88
C THR A 507 20.66 -6.74 29.85
N GLY A 508 20.22 -6.49 28.61
CA GLY A 508 21.06 -6.18 27.45
C GLY A 508 21.37 -7.40 26.57
N GLU A 509 21.19 -8.62 27.10
CA GLU A 509 21.38 -9.87 26.36
C GLU A 509 20.24 -10.16 25.38
N ILE A 510 20.57 -10.79 24.26
CA ILE A 510 19.62 -11.21 23.22
C ILE A 510 19.67 -12.73 23.09
N LEU A 511 18.53 -13.40 23.18
CA LEU A 511 18.36 -14.79 22.77
C LEU A 511 18.30 -14.85 21.24
N LYS A 512 19.41 -15.31 20.66
CA LYS A 512 19.71 -15.33 19.22
C LYS A 512 19.02 -16.51 18.51
N ILE A 513 17.77 -16.31 18.13
CA ILE A 513 16.94 -17.29 17.39
C ILE A 513 17.13 -17.12 15.88
N MET A 514 17.21 -15.88 15.38
CA MET A 514 17.24 -15.57 13.97
C MET A 514 18.09 -14.32 13.69
N GLU A 515 19.37 -14.52 13.35
CA GLU A 515 20.34 -13.43 13.18
C GLU A 515 20.76 -13.18 11.73
N SER A 516 20.40 -14.06 10.79
CA SER A 516 21.03 -14.09 9.47
C SER A 516 20.14 -14.70 8.38
N PRO A 517 20.46 -14.50 7.08
CA PRO A 517 19.67 -15.08 5.99
C PRO A 517 19.63 -16.62 6.07
N ILE A 518 20.74 -17.21 6.52
CA ILE A 518 20.89 -18.65 6.72
C ILE A 518 19.98 -19.15 7.85
N ASN A 519 19.87 -18.42 8.97
CA ASN A 519 18.93 -18.78 10.04
C ASN A 519 17.47 -18.61 9.59
N LYS A 520 17.17 -17.56 8.80
CA LYS A 520 15.83 -17.29 8.29
C LYS A 520 15.33 -18.42 7.39
N VAL A 521 16.16 -18.89 6.45
CA VAL A 521 15.81 -20.01 5.56
C VAL A 521 15.79 -21.37 6.30
N GLN A 522 16.61 -21.55 7.34
CA GLN A 522 16.53 -22.72 8.22
C GLN A 522 15.20 -22.75 9.02
N ALA A 523 14.75 -21.62 9.55
CA ALA A 523 13.47 -21.49 10.23
C ALA A 523 12.29 -21.77 9.27
N PHE A 524 12.31 -21.15 8.08
CA PHE A 524 11.37 -21.42 6.99
C PHE A 524 11.27 -22.91 6.68
N HIS A 525 12.40 -23.59 6.46
CA HIS A 525 12.43 -25.04 6.22
C HIS A 525 11.96 -25.89 7.39
N SER A 526 12.13 -25.43 8.63
CA SER A 526 11.67 -26.16 9.83
C SER A 526 10.15 -26.10 9.95
N ILE A 527 9.57 -24.90 9.79
CA ILE A 527 8.12 -24.66 9.76
C ILE A 527 7.44 -25.49 8.66
N LEU A 528 8.07 -25.62 7.48
CA LEU A 528 7.55 -26.46 6.40
C LEU A 528 7.55 -27.96 6.74
N LYS A 529 8.57 -28.45 7.48
CA LYS A 529 8.63 -29.87 7.89
C LYS A 529 7.59 -30.24 8.95
N GLU A 530 7.17 -29.29 9.77
CA GLU A 530 6.11 -29.48 10.77
C GLU A 530 4.70 -29.55 10.14
N CYS A 531 4.56 -29.26 8.85
CA CYS A 531 3.31 -29.35 8.10
C CYS A 531 3.31 -30.57 7.17
N GLU A 532 2.91 -31.74 7.69
CA GLU A 532 2.91 -33.01 6.94
C GLU A 532 2.00 -33.04 5.69
N ASP A 533 2.47 -33.76 4.66
CA ASP A 533 1.74 -34.35 3.51
C ASP A 533 0.85 -33.47 2.60
N LYS A 534 0.80 -32.14 2.78
CA LYS A 534 0.10 -31.23 1.86
C LYS A 534 1.08 -30.39 1.03
N ARG A 535 0.90 -30.37 -0.31
CA ARG A 535 1.67 -29.52 -1.24
C ARG A 535 1.22 -28.07 -1.10
N ASN A 536 1.68 -27.41 -0.04
CA ASN A 536 1.30 -26.05 0.27
C ASN A 536 1.96 -25.06 -0.71
N VAL A 537 1.19 -24.08 -1.20
CA VAL A 537 1.76 -22.92 -1.88
C VAL A 537 2.39 -22.01 -0.84
N ARG A 538 3.65 -21.66 -1.09
CA ARG A 538 4.47 -20.87 -0.18
C ARG A 538 4.62 -19.47 -0.77
N VAL A 539 4.05 -18.47 -0.09
CA VAL A 539 4.25 -17.06 -0.42
C VAL A 539 5.17 -16.45 0.63
N TYR A 540 6.20 -15.74 0.21
CA TYR A 540 7.07 -14.98 1.11
C TYR A 540 7.09 -13.51 0.71
N VAL A 541 6.86 -12.60 1.65
CA VAL A 541 6.97 -11.15 1.46
C VAL A 541 8.19 -10.61 2.21
N GLY A 542 9.04 -9.83 1.55
CA GLY A 542 10.19 -9.17 2.18
C GLY A 542 10.73 -7.99 1.36
N ASP A 543 11.69 -7.25 1.89
CA ASP A 543 12.26 -6.05 1.23
C ASP A 543 13.79 -6.11 1.08
N SER A 544 14.48 -7.01 1.80
CA SER A 544 15.91 -6.92 2.08
C SER A 544 16.75 -8.08 1.52
N VAL A 545 18.09 -7.93 1.55
CA VAL A 545 19.04 -9.03 1.26
C VAL A 545 18.89 -10.17 2.28
N GLY A 546 18.42 -9.86 3.49
CA GLY A 546 18.17 -10.85 4.54
C GLY A 546 17.09 -11.87 4.15
N ASP A 547 16.15 -11.46 3.33
CA ASP A 547 15.01 -12.25 2.88
C ASP A 547 15.30 -13.09 1.65
N LEU A 548 16.38 -12.80 0.94
CA LEU A 548 16.63 -13.25 -0.43
C LEU A 548 16.57 -14.78 -0.58
N LEU A 549 17.05 -15.55 0.40
CA LEU A 549 16.94 -17.01 0.36
C LEU A 549 15.49 -17.49 0.54
N CYS A 550 14.75 -16.95 1.51
CA CYS A 550 13.35 -17.33 1.73
C CYS A 550 12.44 -16.90 0.57
N LEU A 551 12.69 -15.72 -0.01
CA LEU A 551 12.07 -15.23 -1.23
C LEU A 551 12.28 -16.18 -2.42
N LEU A 552 13.46 -16.80 -2.53
CA LEU A 552 13.77 -17.75 -3.60
C LEU A 552 13.29 -19.18 -3.30
N GLU A 553 13.13 -19.56 -2.03
CA GLU A 553 12.61 -20.88 -1.63
C GLU A 553 11.08 -20.97 -1.65
N ALA A 554 10.39 -19.84 -1.53
CA ALA A 554 8.96 -19.72 -1.75
C ALA A 554 8.56 -20.04 -3.21
N ASP A 555 7.34 -20.52 -3.42
CA ASP A 555 6.78 -20.65 -4.78
C ASP A 555 6.53 -19.27 -5.40
N ILE A 556 6.23 -18.28 -4.55
CA ILE A 556 6.02 -16.89 -4.91
C ILE A 556 6.78 -15.99 -3.92
N GLY A 557 8.00 -15.59 -4.31
CA GLY A 557 8.76 -14.56 -3.61
C GLY A 557 8.33 -13.17 -4.02
N ILE A 558 7.72 -12.41 -3.11
CA ILE A 558 7.22 -11.06 -3.31
C ILE A 558 8.15 -10.06 -2.62
N VAL A 559 8.70 -9.12 -3.41
CA VAL A 559 9.57 -8.05 -2.93
C VAL A 559 8.78 -6.75 -2.85
N ILE A 560 8.64 -6.21 -1.65
CA ILE A 560 8.07 -4.88 -1.41
C ILE A 560 9.19 -3.84 -1.24
N GLY A 561 8.95 -2.60 -1.67
CA GLY A 561 9.94 -1.53 -1.58
C GLY A 561 11.03 -1.57 -2.66
N ASN A 562 12.17 -0.93 -2.40
CA ASN A 562 13.17 -0.64 -3.42
C ASN A 562 14.63 -0.72 -2.93
N SER A 563 14.96 -1.73 -2.13
CA SER A 563 16.30 -1.92 -1.57
C SER A 563 17.37 -2.05 -2.67
N SER A 564 18.28 -1.07 -2.73
CA SER A 564 19.33 -1.04 -3.76
C SER A 564 20.33 -2.20 -3.60
N SER A 565 20.66 -2.57 -2.36
CA SER A 565 21.52 -3.70 -2.01
C SER A 565 20.90 -5.03 -2.46
N LEU A 566 19.60 -5.23 -2.21
CA LEU A 566 18.85 -6.40 -2.68
C LEU A 566 18.92 -6.50 -4.21
N ARG A 567 18.65 -5.41 -4.93
CA ARG A 567 18.69 -5.40 -6.39
C ARG A 567 20.09 -5.67 -6.96
N LYS A 568 21.14 -5.06 -6.38
CA LYS A 568 22.53 -5.26 -6.79
C LYS A 568 22.96 -6.72 -6.64
N ILE A 569 22.79 -7.31 -5.46
CA ILE A 569 23.15 -8.72 -5.21
C ILE A 569 22.31 -9.66 -6.06
N SER A 570 20.99 -9.50 -6.08
CA SER A 570 20.11 -10.34 -6.91
C SER A 570 20.55 -10.34 -8.37
N SER A 571 20.79 -9.16 -8.95
CA SER A 571 21.28 -9.02 -10.32
C SER A 571 22.69 -9.62 -10.52
N HIS A 572 23.55 -9.60 -9.50
CA HIS A 572 24.89 -10.20 -9.53
C HIS A 572 24.84 -11.73 -9.64
N PHE A 573 23.89 -12.36 -8.93
CA PHE A 573 23.68 -13.80 -8.92
C PHE A 573 22.64 -14.28 -9.95
N GLY A 574 22.26 -13.43 -10.92
CA GLY A 574 21.35 -13.80 -12.02
C GLY A 574 19.86 -13.86 -11.66
N VAL A 575 19.46 -13.35 -10.49
CA VAL A 575 18.05 -13.20 -10.09
C VAL A 575 17.44 -12.00 -10.80
N SER A 576 16.25 -12.20 -11.36
CA SER A 576 15.47 -11.19 -12.09
C SER A 576 14.27 -10.70 -11.28
N PHE A 577 13.92 -9.42 -11.45
CA PHE A 577 12.73 -8.83 -10.84
C PHE A 577 11.67 -8.58 -11.92
N VAL A 578 10.43 -8.96 -11.64
CA VAL A 578 9.27 -8.76 -12.53
C VAL A 578 8.15 -8.11 -11.72
N PRO A 579 7.44 -7.08 -12.20
CA PRO A 579 6.26 -6.57 -11.52
C PRO A 579 5.24 -7.69 -11.28
N LEU A 580 4.67 -7.80 -10.07
CA LEU A 580 3.78 -8.90 -9.72
C LEU A 580 2.62 -9.06 -10.72
N PHE A 581 1.99 -7.95 -11.11
CA PHE A 581 0.94 -7.95 -12.14
C PHE A 581 1.41 -8.50 -13.49
N SER A 582 2.58 -8.07 -13.99
CA SER A 582 3.13 -8.59 -15.25
C SER A 582 3.47 -10.08 -15.17
N GLY A 583 4.01 -10.53 -14.03
CA GLY A 583 4.25 -11.95 -13.76
C GLY A 583 2.97 -12.77 -13.71
N LEU A 584 1.92 -12.23 -13.08
CA LEU A 584 0.58 -12.82 -13.02
C LEU A 584 -0.05 -12.94 -14.42
N VAL A 585 0.04 -11.89 -15.24
CA VAL A 585 -0.46 -11.89 -16.63
C VAL A 585 0.27 -12.94 -17.48
N MET A 586 1.59 -13.06 -17.34
CA MET A 586 2.36 -14.15 -17.98
C MET A 586 1.90 -15.53 -17.51
N LYS A 587 1.69 -15.72 -16.20
CA LYS A 587 1.17 -16.98 -15.64
C LYS A 587 -0.25 -17.29 -16.09
N GLN A 588 -1.12 -16.29 -16.23
CA GLN A 588 -2.47 -16.47 -16.75
C GLN A 588 -2.42 -16.90 -18.22
N LYS A 589 -1.52 -16.32 -19.02
CA LYS A 589 -1.29 -16.73 -20.41
C LYS A 589 -0.83 -18.19 -20.55
N GLU A 590 -0.10 -18.70 -19.55
CA GLU A 590 0.29 -20.12 -19.46
C GLU A 590 -0.86 -21.05 -19.01
N CYS A 591 -1.91 -20.53 -18.34
CA CYS A 591 -3.06 -21.34 -17.91
C CYS A 591 -3.81 -21.94 -19.10
N ARG A 592 -3.89 -23.27 -19.13
CA ARG A 592 -4.67 -24.03 -20.11
C ARG A 592 -5.66 -24.95 -19.42
N GLU A 593 -6.75 -25.27 -20.10
CA GLU A 593 -7.68 -26.31 -19.65
C GLU A 593 -6.91 -27.64 -19.44
N GLY A 594 -6.94 -28.15 -18.21
CA GLY A 594 -6.22 -29.36 -17.81
C GLY A 594 -4.74 -29.20 -17.43
N SER A 595 -4.17 -27.98 -17.46
CA SER A 595 -2.79 -27.71 -17.01
C SER A 595 -2.71 -26.33 -16.32
N PRO A 596 -2.83 -26.25 -14.99
CA PRO A 596 -2.77 -24.99 -14.26
C PRO A 596 -1.37 -24.36 -14.29
N SER A 597 -1.28 -23.03 -14.16
CA SER A 597 0.00 -22.35 -14.07
C SER A 597 0.70 -22.65 -12.75
N THR A 598 1.72 -23.50 -12.77
CA THR A 598 2.53 -23.75 -11.57
C THR A 598 3.44 -22.56 -11.27
N TRP A 599 3.25 -21.96 -10.11
CA TRP A 599 4.29 -21.22 -9.41
C TRP A 599 5.36 -22.21 -8.93
N ASN A 600 6.64 -21.81 -9.00
CA ASN A 600 7.78 -22.71 -8.78
C ASN A 600 8.87 -21.97 -8.00
N SER A 601 9.32 -22.56 -6.90
CA SER A 601 10.48 -22.10 -6.14
C SER A 601 11.79 -22.23 -6.92
N ARG A 602 12.79 -21.44 -6.53
CA ARG A 602 14.17 -21.41 -7.06
C ARG A 602 14.28 -21.14 -8.58
N THR A 603 13.30 -20.48 -9.17
CA THR A 603 13.34 -20.06 -10.59
C THR A 603 14.33 -18.92 -10.87
N GLY A 604 14.78 -18.20 -9.84
CA GLY A 604 15.55 -16.97 -9.99
C GLY A 604 14.69 -15.77 -10.41
N ILE A 605 13.36 -15.84 -10.27
CA ILE A 605 12.43 -14.74 -10.53
C ILE A 605 11.80 -14.32 -9.20
N LEU A 606 11.84 -13.01 -8.90
CA LEU A 606 11.16 -12.40 -7.76
C LEU A 606 10.16 -11.35 -8.24
N TYR A 607 9.01 -11.28 -7.56
CA TYR A 607 7.88 -10.44 -7.98
C TYR A 607 7.84 -9.14 -7.19
N THR A 608 7.99 -7.99 -7.84
CA THR A 608 7.99 -6.68 -7.14
C THR A 608 6.60 -6.09 -7.05
N VAL A 609 6.27 -5.55 -5.87
CA VAL A 609 5.06 -4.76 -5.61
C VAL A 609 5.39 -3.37 -5.08
N SER A 610 4.48 -2.43 -5.31
CA SER A 610 4.54 -1.06 -4.80
C SER A 610 3.85 -0.88 -3.43
N SER A 611 2.94 -1.77 -3.05
CA SER A 611 2.12 -1.67 -1.83
C SER A 611 1.51 -3.01 -1.41
N TRP A 612 1.04 -3.08 -0.16
CA TRP A 612 0.22 -4.21 0.31
C TRP A 612 -1.13 -4.33 -0.40
N ALA A 613 -1.63 -3.28 -1.06
CA ALA A 613 -2.84 -3.37 -1.86
C ALA A 613 -2.68 -4.32 -3.06
N GLU A 614 -1.49 -4.39 -3.68
CA GLU A 614 -1.20 -5.37 -4.74
C GLU A 614 -1.17 -6.80 -4.19
N ILE A 615 -0.53 -7.01 -3.04
CA ILE A 615 -0.47 -8.31 -2.36
C ILE A 615 -1.89 -8.78 -1.99
N HIS A 616 -2.72 -7.87 -1.45
CA HIS A 616 -4.11 -8.13 -1.11
C HIS A 616 -4.95 -8.48 -2.35
N ALA A 617 -4.85 -7.69 -3.42
CA ALA A 617 -5.62 -7.91 -4.64
C ALA A 617 -5.21 -9.21 -5.37
N PHE A 618 -3.91 -9.55 -5.36
CA PHE A 618 -3.41 -10.82 -5.87
C PHE A 618 -3.86 -12.02 -5.03
N ILE A 619 -3.70 -11.97 -3.70
CA ILE A 619 -3.94 -13.13 -2.83
C ILE A 619 -5.43 -13.31 -2.55
N LEU A 620 -6.11 -12.28 -2.04
CA LEU A 620 -7.49 -12.33 -1.54
C LEU A 620 -8.52 -11.88 -2.60
N GLY A 621 -8.15 -10.90 -3.43
CA GLY A 621 -9.09 -10.19 -4.29
C GLY A 621 -9.85 -9.09 -3.53
N TRP A 622 -10.86 -8.51 -4.19
CA TRP A 622 -11.70 -7.43 -3.66
C TRP A 622 -12.62 -7.89 -2.52
#